data_AF-M3CZ71-F1
#
_entry.id   AF-M3CZ71-F1
#
_cell.length_a   1.000
_cell.length_b   1.000
_cell.length_c   1.000
_cell.angle_alpha   90.00
_cell.angle_beta   90.00
_cell.angle_gamma   90.00
#
_symmetry.space_group_name_H-M   'P 1'
#
loop_
_entity.id
_entity.type
_entity.pdbx_description
1 polymer ?
#
loop_
_entity_poly.entity_id
_entity_poly.type
_entity_poly.pdbx_seq_one_letter_code
_entity_poly.pdbx_strand_id
1 'polypeptide(L)'
;MRSVPGVYTGAEKARRIPMVLLDRDMVRQRAIGLHGSEDRMLDFLKQKSTSLEAQYQDRCRAREAGQTDKRLRKPTPTQPTNGRPGDPRRYMAIVQAPYVNHQTCKVDFGRFCSACARSYADHEWRRRYVSQSFAEHLHQCGQVIDGSHQIRSRNSSTST
;
A
#
# COMPACT_ATOMS: atom_id res chain seq x y z
N MET A 1 1.02 0.88 5.67
CA MET A 1 -0.19 0.98 6.53
C MET A 1 -0.44 -0.35 7.23
N ARG A 2 -1.12 -0.39 8.39
CA ARG A 2 -1.47 -1.64 9.08
C ARG A 2 -2.97 -1.68 9.35
N SER A 3 -3.57 -2.86 9.29
CA SER A 3 -4.96 -3.02 9.69
C SER A 3 -5.12 -3.12 11.19
N VAL A 4 -6.26 -2.66 11.70
CA VAL A 4 -6.66 -2.92 13.10
C VAL A 4 -7.09 -4.38 13.24
N PRO A 5 -6.77 -5.08 14.33
CA PRO A 5 -7.37 -6.38 14.63
C PRO A 5 -8.87 -6.25 14.91
N GLY A 6 -9.70 -7.18 14.44
CA GLY A 6 -11.14 -7.09 14.67
C GLY A 6 -11.98 -8.02 13.81
N VAL A 7 -13.30 -7.94 14.01
CA VAL A 7 -14.31 -8.65 13.23
C VAL A 7 -14.84 -7.71 12.14
N TYR A 8 -14.58 -8.06 10.89
CA TYR A 8 -14.91 -7.21 9.74
C TYR A 8 -16.05 -7.76 8.89
N THR A 9 -16.47 -9.00 9.12
CA THR A 9 -17.52 -9.66 8.33
C THR A 9 -18.66 -10.06 9.25
N GLY A 10 -19.91 -10.05 8.76
CA GLY A 10 -21.06 -10.57 9.51
C GLY A 10 -20.92 -12.06 9.91
N ALA A 11 -20.03 -12.81 9.25
CA ALA A 11 -19.69 -14.18 9.62
C ALA A 11 -18.68 -14.31 10.79
N GLU A 12 -18.50 -13.24 11.58
CA GLU A 12 -17.66 -13.19 12.79
C GLU A 12 -16.19 -13.61 12.62
N LYS A 13 -15.65 -13.59 11.39
CA LYS A 13 -14.25 -13.94 11.14
C LYS A 13 -13.33 -12.86 11.69
N ALA A 14 -12.87 -13.08 12.93
CA ALA A 14 -11.91 -12.21 13.59
C ALA A 14 -10.53 -12.31 12.92
N ARG A 15 -9.97 -11.15 12.54
CA ARG A 15 -8.54 -11.04 12.24
C ARG A 15 -7.79 -10.62 13.49
N ARG A 16 -7.09 -11.57 14.11
CA ARG A 16 -6.26 -11.33 15.30
C ARG A 16 -4.90 -10.69 14.98
N ILE A 17 -4.40 -10.88 13.76
CA ILE A 17 -3.09 -10.38 13.31
C ILE A 17 -3.28 -9.18 12.38
N PRO A 18 -2.63 -8.03 12.64
CA PRO A 18 -2.59 -6.90 11.73
C PRO A 18 -2.05 -7.29 10.35
N MET A 19 -2.74 -6.89 9.29
CA MET A 19 -2.25 -6.99 7.93
C MET A 19 -1.40 -5.77 7.60
N VAL A 20 -0.26 -5.98 6.96
CA VAL A 20 0.50 -4.90 6.35
C VAL A 20 -0.14 -4.57 5.00
N LEU A 21 -0.63 -3.35 4.89
CA LEU A 21 -1.16 -2.79 3.65
C LEU A 21 -0.07 -1.95 3.02
N LEU A 22 0.25 -2.25 1.77
CA LEU A 22 1.28 -1.58 0.99
C LEU A 22 0.61 -0.78 -0.12
N ASP A 23 1.19 0.37 -0.44
CA ASP A 23 0.80 1.16 -1.60
C ASP A 23 1.18 0.39 -2.88
N ARG A 24 0.21 0.22 -3.78
CA ARG A 24 0.37 -0.62 -4.97
C ARG A 24 1.44 -0.06 -5.90
N ASP A 25 1.45 1.25 -6.12
CA ASP A 25 2.29 1.90 -7.11
C ASP A 25 3.74 1.97 -6.60
N MET A 26 3.92 2.29 -5.32
CA MET A 26 5.21 2.20 -4.64
C MET A 26 5.81 0.79 -4.68
N VAL A 27 5.01 -0.24 -4.40
CA VAL A 27 5.50 -1.64 -4.47
C VAL A 27 5.88 -2.00 -5.90
N ARG A 28 5.07 -1.61 -6.90
CA ARG A 28 5.37 -1.86 -8.31
C ARG A 28 6.66 -1.17 -8.74
N GLN A 29 6.81 0.12 -8.47
CA GLN A 29 8.03 0.86 -8.81
C GLN A 29 9.27 0.26 -8.14
N ARG A 30 9.16 -0.13 -6.87
CA ARG A 30 10.29 -0.74 -6.15
C ARG A 30 10.63 -2.13 -6.68
N ALA A 31 9.63 -2.91 -7.08
CA ALA A 31 9.84 -4.20 -7.73
C ALA A 31 10.49 -4.05 -9.11
N ILE A 32 10.04 -3.07 -9.92
CA ILE A 32 10.69 -2.74 -11.20
C ILE A 32 12.15 -2.34 -10.98
N GLY A 33 12.43 -1.47 -10.00
CA GLY A 33 13.81 -1.08 -9.67
C GLY A 33 14.68 -2.27 -9.24
N LEU A 34 14.11 -3.24 -8.51
CA LEU A 34 14.82 -4.45 -8.09
C LEU A 34 15.11 -5.41 -9.26
N HIS A 35 14.18 -5.57 -10.19
CA HIS A 35 14.29 -6.50 -11.32
C HIS A 35 14.86 -5.86 -12.59
N GLY A 36 15.08 -4.55 -12.59
CA GLY A 36 15.61 -3.74 -13.68
C GLY A 36 14.57 -3.35 -14.74
N SER A 37 13.53 -4.14 -14.94
CA SER A 37 12.41 -3.81 -15.82
C SER A 37 11.10 -4.46 -15.37
N GLU A 38 9.99 -3.94 -15.87
CA GLU A 38 8.68 -4.54 -15.62
C GLU A 38 8.56 -5.95 -16.20
N ASP A 39 9.06 -6.19 -17.41
CA ASP A 39 9.01 -7.52 -18.03
C ASP A 39 9.77 -8.57 -17.21
N ARG A 40 10.97 -8.23 -16.73
CA ARG A 40 11.76 -9.12 -15.88
C ARG A 40 11.08 -9.40 -14.54
N MET A 41 10.43 -8.39 -13.96
CA MET A 41 9.62 -8.57 -12.76
C MET A 41 8.44 -9.53 -13.04
N LEU A 42 7.73 -9.36 -14.15
CA LEU A 42 6.60 -10.21 -14.52
C LEU A 42 7.03 -11.64 -14.80
N ASP A 43 8.14 -11.85 -15.49
CA ASP A 43 8.68 -13.18 -15.76
C ASP A 43 9.15 -13.88 -14.49
N PHE A 44 9.78 -13.15 -13.57
CA PHE A 44 10.10 -13.66 -12.24
C PHE A 44 8.84 -14.11 -11.48
N LEU A 45 7.78 -13.30 -11.49
CA LEU A 45 6.50 -13.65 -10.86
C LEU A 45 5.87 -14.89 -11.49
N LYS A 46 5.89 -15.01 -12.82
CA LYS A 46 5.40 -16.21 -13.54
C LYS A 46 6.19 -17.45 -13.11
N GLN A 47 7.52 -17.40 -13.19
CA GLN A 47 8.39 -18.52 -12.79
C GLN A 47 8.16 -18.91 -11.32
N LYS A 48 8.05 -17.93 -10.43
CA LYS A 48 7.78 -18.16 -9.01
C LYS A 48 6.43 -18.83 -8.80
N SER A 49 5.40 -18.40 -9.54
CA SER A 49 4.06 -18.99 -9.44
C SER A 49 4.04 -20.45 -9.92
N THR A 50 4.68 -20.75 -11.04
CA THR A 50 4.82 -22.12 -11.58
C THR A 50 5.57 -23.01 -10.60
N SER A 51 6.67 -22.51 -10.02
CA SER A 51 7.45 -23.25 -9.02
C SER A 51 6.64 -23.58 -7.77
N LEU A 52 5.85 -22.63 -7.25
CA LEU A 52 4.99 -22.85 -6.09
C LEU A 52 3.85 -23.83 -6.39
N GLU A 53 3.31 -23.81 -7.60
CA GLU A 53 2.26 -24.75 -8.03
C GLU A 53 2.82 -26.18 -8.16
N ALA A 54 3.99 -26.34 -8.78
CA ALA A 54 4.67 -27.64 -8.86
C ALA A 54 4.94 -28.22 -7.46
N GLN A 55 5.52 -27.42 -6.54
CA GLN A 55 5.73 -27.84 -5.15
C GLN A 55 4.43 -28.21 -4.43
N TYR A 56 3.33 -27.53 -4.73
CA TYR A 56 2.03 -27.87 -4.17
C TYR A 56 1.52 -29.21 -4.71
N GLN A 57 1.63 -29.45 -6.02
CA GLN A 57 1.24 -30.72 -6.64
C GLN A 57 2.06 -31.90 -6.12
N ASP A 58 3.38 -31.73 -5.98
CA ASP A 58 4.25 -32.78 -5.43
C ASP A 58 3.85 -33.17 -4.00
N ARG A 59 3.54 -32.18 -3.16
CA ARG A 59 3.05 -32.45 -1.79
C ARG A 59 1.65 -33.07 -1.76
N CYS A 60 0.78 -32.75 -2.72
CA CYS A 60 -0.51 -33.43 -2.86
C CYS A 60 -0.31 -34.92 -3.19
N ARG A 61 0.56 -35.23 -4.15
CA ARG A 61 0.90 -36.62 -4.52
C ARG A 61 1.53 -37.39 -3.36
N ALA A 62 2.44 -36.76 -2.62
CA ALA A 62 3.06 -37.34 -1.42
C ALA A 62 2.03 -37.72 -0.35
N ARG A 63 1.00 -36.89 -0.16
CA ARG A 63 -0.10 -37.17 0.77
C ARG A 63 -1.00 -38.30 0.30
N GLU A 64 -1.31 -38.37 -0.99
CA GLU A 64 -2.05 -39.49 -1.58
C GLU A 64 -1.31 -40.81 -1.40
N ALA A 65 0.03 -40.78 -1.42
CA ALA A 65 0.90 -41.91 -1.10
C ALA A 65 1.02 -42.21 0.42
N GLY A 66 0.22 -41.58 1.27
CA GLY A 66 0.14 -41.88 2.71
C GLY A 66 1.15 -41.13 3.60
N GLN A 67 1.90 -40.16 3.07
CA GLN A 67 2.81 -39.35 3.90
C GLN A 67 2.05 -38.28 4.69
N THR A 68 2.28 -38.22 6.01
CA THR A 68 1.64 -37.29 6.95
C THR A 68 2.37 -35.94 6.99
N ASP A 69 2.21 -35.13 5.95
CA ASP A 69 2.67 -33.75 6.01
C ASP A 69 1.63 -32.82 6.66
N LYS A 70 2.12 -31.80 7.37
CA LYS A 70 1.30 -30.77 8.03
C LYS A 70 0.41 -30.08 7.00
N ARG A 71 -0.78 -29.63 7.43
CA ARG A 71 -1.84 -29.00 6.60
C ARG A 71 -1.30 -28.25 5.38
N LEU A 72 -1.45 -28.88 4.21
CA LEU A 72 -1.15 -28.29 2.89
C LEU A 72 -1.90 -26.97 2.71
N ARG A 73 -1.17 -25.85 2.71
CA ARG A 73 -1.74 -24.57 2.32
C ARG A 73 -1.61 -24.43 0.80
N LYS A 74 -2.75 -24.43 0.11
CA LYS A 74 -2.81 -24.12 -1.32
C LYS A 74 -2.15 -22.77 -1.60
N PRO A 75 -1.29 -22.64 -2.63
CA PRO A 75 -0.79 -21.35 -3.07
C PRO A 75 -1.94 -20.35 -3.22
N THR A 76 -1.72 -19.11 -2.78
CA THR A 76 -2.75 -18.08 -2.91
C THR A 76 -2.85 -17.72 -4.39
N PRO A 77 -4.05 -17.74 -4.99
CA PRO A 77 -4.22 -17.33 -6.38
C PRO A 77 -3.70 -15.91 -6.58
N THR A 78 -3.01 -15.66 -7.69
CA THR A 78 -2.57 -14.32 -8.11
C THR A 78 -3.73 -13.43 -8.56
N GLN A 79 -4.93 -14.00 -8.77
CA GLN A 79 -6.10 -13.23 -9.16
C GLN A 79 -6.52 -12.23 -8.05
N PRO A 80 -6.93 -11.01 -8.44
CA PRO A 80 -7.61 -10.11 -7.54
C PRO A 80 -8.79 -10.86 -6.92
N THR A 81 -8.91 -10.82 -5.61
CA THR A 81 -10.08 -11.42 -4.98
C THR A 81 -11.31 -10.65 -5.41
N ASN A 82 -12.16 -11.29 -6.22
CA ASN A 82 -13.37 -10.78 -6.87
C ASN A 82 -14.49 -10.40 -5.87
N GLY A 83 -14.16 -9.80 -4.73
CA GLY A 83 -15.14 -9.31 -3.80
C GLY A 83 -16.09 -10.39 -3.28
N ARG A 84 -15.59 -11.54 -2.83
CA ARG A 84 -16.47 -12.53 -2.21
C ARG A 84 -17.08 -11.96 -0.91
N PRO A 85 -18.35 -12.28 -0.57
CA PRO A 85 -19.02 -11.79 0.65
C PRO A 85 -18.26 -12.11 1.96
N GLY A 86 -17.39 -13.13 1.94
CA GLY A 86 -16.56 -13.51 3.09
C GLY A 86 -15.15 -12.92 3.12
N ASP A 87 -14.80 -12.01 2.19
CA ASP A 87 -13.48 -11.37 2.21
C ASP A 87 -13.49 -10.15 3.15
N PRO A 88 -12.82 -10.21 4.31
CA PRO A 88 -12.78 -9.10 5.26
C PRO A 88 -12.22 -7.81 4.63
N ARG A 89 -11.38 -7.90 3.59
CA ARG A 89 -10.81 -6.71 2.93
C ARG A 89 -11.87 -5.81 2.30
N ARG A 90 -13.06 -6.33 1.96
CA ARG A 90 -14.17 -5.49 1.44
C ARG A 90 -14.77 -4.57 2.48
N TYR A 91 -14.69 -4.96 3.75
CA TYR A 91 -15.30 -4.25 4.87
C TYR A 91 -14.27 -3.41 5.63
N MET A 92 -13.01 -3.41 5.17
CA MET A 92 -11.95 -2.63 5.77
C MET A 92 -11.89 -1.27 5.10
N ALA A 93 -12.15 -0.22 5.87
CA ALA A 93 -11.82 1.13 5.47
C ALA A 93 -10.34 1.42 5.75
N ILE A 94 -9.66 2.08 4.81
CA ILE A 94 -8.36 2.68 5.09
C ILE A 94 -8.63 3.96 5.88
N VAL A 95 -8.49 3.87 7.19
CA VAL A 95 -8.55 5.05 8.07
C VAL A 95 -7.14 5.52 8.36
N GLN A 96 -6.89 6.81 8.18
CA GLN A 96 -5.63 7.41 8.61
C GLN A 96 -5.72 7.61 10.13
N ALA A 97 -4.92 6.84 10.88
CA ALA A 97 -4.86 6.97 12.33
C ALA A 97 -4.22 8.33 12.70
N PRO A 98 -4.72 9.01 13.74
CA PRO A 98 -4.07 10.21 14.21
C PRO A 98 -2.67 9.88 14.75
N TYR A 99 -1.74 10.81 14.53
CA TYR A 99 -0.37 10.71 15.01
C TYR A 99 -0.31 11.21 16.44
N VAL A 100 0.23 10.40 17.37
CA VAL A 100 0.48 10.85 18.74
C VAL A 100 1.91 11.33 18.83
N ASN A 101 2.10 12.62 19.13
CA ASN A 101 3.42 13.16 19.43
C ASN A 101 3.80 12.75 20.87
N HIS A 102 4.73 11.80 20.99
CA HIS A 102 5.16 11.27 22.29
C HIS A 102 5.85 12.30 23.20
N GLN A 103 6.43 13.36 22.65
CA GLN A 103 7.10 14.41 23.45
C GLN A 103 6.09 15.36 24.08
N THR A 104 4.99 15.65 23.37
CA THR A 104 3.97 16.61 23.83
C THR A 104 2.70 15.94 24.35
N CYS A 105 2.58 14.62 24.20
CA CYS A 105 1.37 13.82 24.45
C CYS A 105 0.12 14.34 23.71
N LYS A 106 0.29 15.10 22.62
CA LYS A 106 -0.81 15.63 21.81
C LYS A 106 -1.10 14.74 20.62
N VAL A 107 -2.37 14.66 20.27
CA VAL A 107 -2.89 13.92 19.12
C VAL A 107 -3.01 14.88 17.93
N ASP A 108 -2.26 14.62 16.86
CA ASP A 108 -2.33 15.34 15.59
C ASP A 108 -3.11 14.51 14.57
N PHE A 109 -4.27 15.02 14.15
CA PHE A 109 -5.11 14.38 13.13
C PHE A 109 -4.62 14.62 11.70
N GLY A 110 -3.57 15.44 11.56
CA GLY A 110 -3.05 15.95 10.31
C GLY A 110 -3.99 16.96 9.65
N ARG A 111 -3.48 17.67 8.65
CA ARG A 111 -4.22 18.64 7.83
C ARG A 111 -4.01 18.34 6.36
N PHE A 112 -5.02 18.61 5.55
CA PHE A 112 -4.90 18.54 4.09
C PHE A 112 -4.38 19.88 3.55
N CYS A 113 -3.70 19.85 2.41
CA CYS A 113 -3.38 21.07 1.68
C CYS A 113 -4.52 21.40 0.69
N SER A 114 -5.24 22.49 0.93
CA SER A 114 -6.33 22.93 0.04
C SER A 114 -5.83 23.33 -1.34
N ALA A 115 -4.59 23.81 -1.45
CA ALA A 115 -3.98 24.16 -2.74
C ALA A 115 -3.75 22.92 -3.62
N CYS A 116 -3.34 21.79 -3.04
CA CYS A 116 -3.26 20.52 -3.76
C CYS A 116 -4.63 20.00 -4.21
N ALA A 117 -5.71 20.30 -3.47
CA ALA A 117 -7.06 19.86 -3.85
C ALA A 117 -7.55 20.49 -5.15
N ARG A 118 -6.99 21.62 -5.56
CA ARG A 118 -7.31 22.31 -6.81
C ARG A 118 -6.50 21.79 -8.00
N SER A 119 -5.32 21.23 -7.76
CA SER A 119 -4.54 20.56 -8.81
C SER A 119 -5.09 19.15 -9.04
N TYR A 120 -6.00 19.00 -10.00
CA TYR A 120 -6.66 17.74 -10.35
C TYR A 120 -5.71 16.60 -10.77
N ALA A 121 -4.42 16.90 -10.98
CA ALA A 121 -3.45 15.97 -11.54
C ALA A 121 -2.95 14.91 -10.53
N ASP A 122 -2.99 15.18 -9.22
CA ASP A 122 -2.42 14.28 -8.23
C ASP A 122 -3.37 13.99 -7.07
N HIS A 123 -3.54 12.70 -6.75
CA HIS A 123 -4.29 12.23 -5.57
C HIS A 123 -3.66 12.65 -4.23
N GLU A 124 -2.54 13.39 -4.26
CA GLU A 124 -1.83 13.95 -3.12
C GLU A 124 -2.67 14.91 -2.28
N TRP A 125 -3.75 15.48 -2.81
CA TRP A 125 -4.65 16.32 -2.02
C TRP A 125 -5.34 15.59 -0.86
N ARG A 126 -5.47 14.26 -0.96
CA ARG A 126 -5.99 13.41 0.13
C ARG A 126 -4.93 13.07 1.17
N ARG A 127 -3.68 13.50 0.97
CA ARG A 127 -2.62 13.32 1.96
C ARG A 127 -2.86 14.28 3.11
N ARG A 128 -2.92 13.74 4.34
CA ARG A 128 -2.80 14.56 5.54
C ARG A 128 -1.36 14.67 5.97
N TYR A 129 -0.97 15.89 6.31
CA TYR A 129 0.34 16.25 6.82
C TYR A 129 0.22 16.55 8.30
N VAL A 130 1.13 16.00 9.10
CA VAL A 130 1.35 16.48 10.47
C VAL A 130 2.12 17.79 10.40
N SER A 131 2.14 18.57 11.48
CA SER A 131 2.74 19.92 11.46
C SER A 131 4.16 19.95 10.85
N GLN A 132 5.00 18.96 11.18
CA GLN A 132 6.35 18.83 10.61
C GLN A 132 6.34 18.51 9.11
N SER A 133 5.61 17.48 8.68
CA SER A 133 5.58 17.09 7.26
C SER A 133 4.83 18.10 6.38
N PHE A 134 4.00 18.96 6.96
CA PHE A 134 3.36 20.04 6.23
C PHE A 134 4.35 21.15 5.89
N ALA A 135 5.32 21.44 6.77
CA ALA A 135 6.40 22.37 6.45
C ALA A 135 7.25 21.85 5.29
N GLU A 136 7.61 20.55 5.32
CA GLU A 136 8.32 19.89 4.22
C GLU A 136 7.53 19.94 2.90
N HIS A 137 6.21 19.70 2.96
CA HIS A 137 5.30 19.84 1.82
C HIS A 137 5.36 21.24 1.20
N LEU A 138 5.28 22.29 2.02
CA LEU A 138 5.38 23.68 1.55
C LEU A 138 6.75 23.99 0.91
N HIS A 139 7.82 23.32 1.34
CA HIS A 139 9.12 23.43 0.67
C HIS A 139 9.15 22.76 -0.71
N GLN A 140 8.45 21.63 -0.87
CA GLN A 140 8.42 20.89 -2.13
C GLN A 140 7.47 21.53 -3.17
N CYS A 141 6.26 21.90 -2.74
CA CYS A 141 5.23 22.43 -3.63
C CYS A 141 5.23 23.96 -3.71
N GLY A 142 5.96 24.64 -2.82
CA GLY A 142 5.94 26.11 -2.72
C GLY A 142 4.88 26.61 -1.74
N GLN A 143 4.93 27.90 -1.43
CA GLN A 143 3.97 28.51 -0.51
C GLN A 143 2.57 28.58 -1.14
N VAL A 144 1.54 28.58 -0.29
CA VAL A 144 0.15 28.72 -0.72
C VAL A 144 -0.21 30.20 -0.71
N ILE A 145 -0.47 30.76 -1.88
CA ILE A 145 -0.96 32.14 -2.07
C ILE A 145 -2.28 32.06 -2.84
N ASP A 146 -3.33 32.71 -2.32
CA ASP A 146 -4.71 32.69 -2.87
C ASP A 146 -5.30 31.28 -3.09
N GLY A 147 -4.87 30.34 -2.24
CA GLY A 147 -5.30 28.96 -2.28
C GLY A 147 -4.66 28.13 -3.40
N SER A 148 -3.54 28.57 -3.96
CA SER A 148 -2.76 27.85 -4.96
C SER A 148 -1.28 27.79 -4.58
N HIS A 149 -0.59 26.71 -4.95
CA HIS A 149 0.84 26.57 -4.75
C HIS A 149 1.60 27.46 -5.74
N GLN A 150 2.37 28.42 -5.21
CA GLN A 150 3.30 29.20 -6.00
C GLN A 150 4.64 28.46 -6.00
N ILE A 151 4.82 27.58 -6.98
CA ILE A 151 6.13 26.99 -7.25
C ILE A 151 7.05 28.16 -7.58
N ARG A 152 8.10 28.38 -6.78
CA ARG A 152 9.18 29.28 -7.18
C ARG A 152 9.71 28.71 -8.48
N SER A 153 9.38 29.35 -9.61
CA SER A 153 9.99 29.03 -10.89
C SER A 153 11.49 28.91 -10.64
N ARG A 154 12.03 27.70 -10.78
CA ARG A 154 13.47 27.54 -10.91
C ARG A 154 13.81 28.42 -12.10
N ASN A 155 14.47 29.54 -11.83
CA ASN A 155 15.00 30.41 -12.87
C ASN A 155 15.71 29.48 -13.86
N SER A 156 15.14 29.35 -15.06
CA SER A 156 15.77 28.74 -16.20
C SER A 156 16.89 29.68 -16.63
N SER A 157 17.99 29.65 -15.87
CA SER A 157 19.25 30.22 -16.27
C SER A 157 19.91 29.27 -17.27
N THR A 158 19.45 29.34 -18.51
CA THR A 158 20.25 29.06 -19.71
C THR A 158 20.63 30.45 -20.24
N SER A 159 21.85 30.99 -20.24
CA SER A 159 23.19 30.42 -20.46
C SER A 159 23.11 29.32 -21.52
N THR A 160 23.18 29.60 -22.81
CA THR A 160 24.21 30.35 -23.54
C THR A 160 23.65 30.73 -24.91
#